data_AF-A0A1V3IUN1-F1
#
_entry.id   AF-A0A1V3IUN1-F1
#
_cell.length_a   1.000
_cell.length_b   1.000
_cell.length_c   1.000
_cell.angle_alpha   90.00
_cell.angle_beta   90.00
_cell.angle_gamma   90.00
#
_symmetry.space_group_name_H-M   'P 1'
#
loop_
_entity.id
_entity.type
_entity.pdbx_description
1 polymer ?
#
loop_
_entity_poly.entity_id
_entity_poly.type
_entity_poly.pdbx_seq_one_letter_code
_entity_poly.pdbx_strand_id
1 'polypeptide(L)' 'MNKTKLIKIIVILIYLFSPIDILPEAVLGPMGLVDDAAAIWLLIKILLSK' A
#
# COMPACT_ATOMS: atom_id res chain seq x y z
N MET A 1 -12.99 -15.09 3.53
CA MET A 1 -12.42 -13.77 3.17
C MET A 1 -13.23 -13.21 2.00
N ASN A 2 -13.84 -12.03 2.15
CA ASN A 2 -14.65 -11.43 1.08
C ASN A 2 -13.79 -11.13 -0.15
N LYS A 3 -14.31 -11.38 -1.37
CA LYS A 3 -13.59 -11.11 -2.63
C LYS A 3 -13.06 -9.68 -2.70
N THR A 4 -13.83 -8.72 -2.18
CA THR A 4 -13.43 -7.31 -2.08
C THR A 4 -12.24 -7.08 -1.15
N LYS A 5 -12.15 -7.79 -0.01
CA LYS A 5 -10.97 -7.70 0.87
C LYS A 5 -9.73 -8.25 0.18
N LEU A 6 -9.86 -9.39 -0.51
CA LEU A 6 -8.76 -10.01 -1.26
C LEU A 6 -8.25 -9.09 -2.38
N ILE A 7 -9.15 -8.46 -3.15
CA ILE A 7 -8.77 -7.49 -4.19
C ILE A 7 -7.99 -6.31 -3.58
N LYS A 8 -8.46 -5.74 -2.46
CA LYS A 8 -7.76 -4.62 -1.79
C LYS A 8 -6.35 -5.02 -1.33
N ILE A 9 -6.20 -6.21 -0.76
CA ILE A 9 -4.89 -6.73 -0.34
C ILE A 9 -3.96 -6.85 -1.56
N ILE A 10 -4.44 -7.45 -2.66
CA ILE A 10 -3.64 -7.63 -3.88
C ILE A 10 -3.19 -6.27 -4.44
N VAL A 11 -4.08 -5.28 -4.50
CA VAL A 11 -3.74 -3.94 -4.99
C VAL A 11 -2.67 -3.27 -4.13
N ILE A 12 -2.77 -3.35 -2.80
CA ILE A 12 -1.79 -2.76 -1.89
C ILE A 12 -0.42 -3.46 -2.02
N LEU A 13 -0.41 -4.78 -2.20
CA LEU A 13 0.83 -5.52 -2.42
C LEU A 13 1.47 -5.16 -3.77
N ILE A 14 0.67 -5.04 -4.84
CA ILE A 14 1.18 -4.58 -6.14
C ILE A 14 1.79 -3.18 -6.03
N TYR A 15 1.18 -2.30 -5.23
CA TYR A 15 1.70 -0.96 -4.97
C TYR A 15 3.07 -1.01 -4.25
N LEU A 16 3.15 -1.65 -3.08
CA LEU A 16 4.38 -1.72 -2.26
C LEU A 16 5.54 -2.45 -2.93
N PHE A 17 5.26 -3.40 -3.83
CA PHE A 17 6.28 -4.16 -4.56
C PHE A 17 6.45 -3.68 -6.01
N SER A 18 5.77 -2.61 -6.40
CA SER A 18 5.94 -2.05 -7.73
C SER A 18 7.37 -1.52 -7.85
N PRO A 19 8.14 -1.93 -8.87
CA PRO A 19 9.43 -1.31 -9.16
C PRO A 19 9.28 0.08 -9.80
N ILE A 20 8.03 0.50 -10.04
CA ILE A 20 7.66 1.78 -10.64
C ILE A 20 6.83 2.52 -9.61
N ASP A 21 7.46 3.49 -8.95
CA ASP A 21 6.76 4.45 -8.14
C ASP A 21 6.15 5.52 -9.04
N ILE A 22 4.81 5.64 -8.97
CA ILE A 22 4.03 6.59 -9.77
C ILE A 22 4.50 8.02 -9.48
N LEU A 23 4.99 8.26 -8.26
CA LEU A 23 5.66 9.48 -7.86
C LEU A 23 7.08 9.12 -7.44
N PRO A 24 8.12 9.59 -8.14
CA PRO A 24 9.48 9.25 -7.77
C PRO A 24 9.77 9.70 -6.33
N GLU A 25 10.15 8.77 -5.45
CA GLU A 25 10.53 9.04 -4.05
C GLU A 25 11.67 10.04 -3.98
N ALA A 26 12.53 10.05 -5.00
CA ALA A 26 13.61 11.03 -5.15
C ALA A 26 13.10 12.48 -5.26
N VAL A 27 11.85 12.67 -5.73
CA VAL A 27 11.19 13.98 -5.85
C VAL A 27 10.30 14.26 -4.63
N LEU A 28 9.63 13.24 -4.08
CA LEU A 28 8.75 13.39 -2.92
C LEU A 28 9.51 13.43 -1.58
N GLY A 29 10.74 12.94 -1.54
CA GLY A 29 11.56 12.87 -0.33
C GLY A 29 10.81 12.14 0.80
N PRO A 30 10.68 12.73 2.00
CA PRO A 30 10.01 12.10 3.15
C PRO A 30 8.53 11.72 2.90
N MET A 31 7.86 12.34 1.92
CA MET A 31 6.45 12.06 1.64
C MET A 31 6.23 10.68 1.01
N GLY A 32 7.20 10.15 0.26
CA GLY A 32 7.13 8.77 -0.25
C GLY A 32 7.08 7.75 0.89
N LEU A 33 7.91 7.97 1.92
CA LEU A 33 7.93 7.12 3.12
C LEU A 33 6.62 7.18 3.93
N VAL A 34 5.94 8.34 3.93
CA VAL A 34 4.64 8.50 4.59
C VAL A 34 3.56 7.72 3.83
N ASP A 35 3.61 7.72 2.51
CA ASP A 35 2.66 7.00 1.68
C ASP A 35 2.83 5.47 1.80
N ASP A 36 4.07 4.98 1.80
CA ASP A 36 4.38 3.57 2.10
C ASP A 36 3.85 3.15 3.48
N ALA A 37 4.09 3.98 4.49
CA ALA A 37 3.60 3.73 5.84
C ALA A 37 2.06 3.70 5.90
N ALA A 38 1.39 4.56 5.13
CA ALA A 38 -0.07 4.56 5.02
C ALA A 38 -0.59 3.29 4.31
N ALA A 39 0.08 2.83 3.25
CA ALA A 39 -0.24 1.59 2.54
C ALA A 39 -0.10 0.36 3.47
N ILE A 40 0.99 0.29 4.25
CA ILE A 40 1.22 -0.76 5.25
C ILE A 40 0.15 -0.71 6.35
N TRP A 41 -0.16 0.47 6.88
CA TRP A 41 -1.20 0.63 7.90
C TRP A 41 -2.57 0.17 7.40
N LEU A 42 -2.92 0.52 6.15
CA LEU A 42 -4.16 0.11 5.52
C LEU A 42 -4.22 -1.42 5.34
N LEU A 43 -3.11 -2.04 4.95
CA LEU A 43 -3.00 -3.51 4.84
C LEU A 43 -3.26 -4.19 6.19
N ILE A 44 -2.60 -3.72 7.24
CA ILE A 44 -2.77 -4.23 8.62
C ILE A 44 -4.23 -4.09 9.06
N LYS A 45 -4.85 -2.94 8.81
CA LYS A 45 -6.25 -2.69 9.15
C LYS A 45 -7.20 -3.65 8.43
N ILE A 46 -6.97 -3.93 7.14
CA ILE A 46 -7.81 -4.85 6.36
C ILE A 46 -7.66 -6.28 6.86
N LEU A 47 -6.45 -6.70 7.25
CA LEU A 47 -6.16 -8.02 7.79
C LEU A 47 -6.76 -8.23 9.19
N LEU A 48 -6.68 -7.21 10.06
CA LEU A 48 -7.20 -7.26 11.43
C LEU A 48 -8.71 -7.03 11.52
N SER A 49 -9.30 -6.32 10.56
CA SER A 49 -10.75 -6.17 10.49
C SER A 49 -11.35 -7.54 10.18
N LYS A 50 -12.12 -8.11 11.13
CA LYS A 50 -12.95 -9.30 10.87
C LYS A 50 -13.93 -9.05 9.72
#